data_AF-A0AAP2UKI4-F1
#
_entry.id   AF-A0AAP2UKI4-F1
#
_cell.length_a   1.000
_cell.length_b   1.000
_cell.length_c   1.000
_cell.angle_alpha   90.00
_cell.angle_beta   90.00
_cell.angle_gamma   90.00
#
_symmetry.space_group_name_H-M   'P 1'
#
loop_
_entity.id
_entity.type
_entity.pdbx_description
1 polymer ?
#
loop_
_entity_poly.entity_id
_entity_poly.type
_entity_poly.pdbx_seq_one_letter_code
_entity_poly.pdbx_strand_id
1 'polypeptide(L)'
;MARNQKPKKDSLITLTKKYANNHDECVKYFFKMKWPVGFYCEKCGCTHYYSIKRGDVFQCKECGHQHYLLSNTIFQDNKLDLYKLILGMYLFFTANKGLSAIELANELEINYKTALLLCRKCRILMSQSNSEKILDSFFYEADVAYIGSKSKEEHKQGVATEQQPFLVMLSTDKENKYPKFLKLMPVAVDSTNNIVRFISKKAILSKERILNTDGKTTFLGLADKITLKSEKILYDEENHRLYWLNVLIGDIKNNITGIYHGITKRDLPLFLNEQEWRFNHRYTGKNFMNKIQKYILKSHPCPKKAIITALNLSEPYYAHVSDG
;
A
#
# COMPACT_ATOMS: atom_id res chain seq x y z
N MET A 1 6.14 2.48 32.30
CA MET A 1 5.30 2.87 31.14
C MET A 1 4.76 1.61 30.48
N ALA A 2 3.44 1.42 30.42
CA ALA A 2 2.85 0.28 29.73
C ALA A 2 3.34 0.28 28.27
N ARG A 3 3.99 -0.81 27.83
CA ARG A 3 4.28 -1.01 26.41
C ARG A 3 2.93 -1.00 25.70
N ASN A 4 2.62 0.03 24.92
CA ASN A 4 1.42 0.09 24.09
C ASN A 4 1.47 -1.08 23.09
N GLN A 5 0.94 -2.24 23.49
CA GLN A 5 0.89 -3.41 22.64
C GLN A 5 0.03 -3.10 21.43
N LYS A 6 0.49 -3.52 20.24
CA LYS A 6 -0.31 -3.40 19.01
C LYS A 6 -1.63 -4.14 19.24
N PRO A 7 -2.77 -3.56 18.84
CA PRO A 7 -4.06 -4.19 19.05
C PRO A 7 -4.13 -5.52 18.30
N LYS A 8 -4.73 -6.53 18.95
CA LYS A 8 -4.86 -7.87 18.38
C LYS A 8 -5.79 -7.82 17.15
N LYS A 9 -5.34 -8.37 16.03
CA LYS A 9 -6.18 -8.63 14.84
C LYS A 9 -7.02 -9.89 15.09
N ASP A 10 -8.13 -10.05 14.38
CA ASP A 10 -8.83 -11.35 14.36
C ASP A 10 -7.85 -12.44 13.92
N SER A 11 -7.96 -13.63 14.49
CA SER A 11 -7.06 -14.73 14.15
C SER A 11 -7.54 -15.44 12.88
N LEU A 12 -6.62 -16.16 12.25
CA LEU A 12 -6.95 -17.03 11.11
C LEU A 12 -8.03 -18.04 11.51
N ILE A 13 -7.94 -18.61 12.72
CA ILE A 13 -8.95 -19.54 13.27
C ILE A 13 -10.33 -18.90 13.30
N THR A 14 -10.45 -17.66 13.79
CA THR A 14 -11.74 -16.94 13.83
C THR A 14 -12.29 -16.70 12.44
N LEU A 15 -11.43 -16.34 11.48
CA LEU A 15 -11.82 -16.14 10.08
C LEU A 15 -12.30 -17.44 9.44
N THR A 16 -11.51 -18.52 9.51
CA THR A 16 -11.82 -19.83 8.92
C THR A 16 -13.11 -20.40 9.49
N LYS A 17 -13.30 -20.36 10.82
CA LYS A 17 -14.55 -20.81 11.46
C LYS A 17 -15.79 -20.10 10.92
N LYS A 18 -15.65 -18.83 10.53
CA LYS A 18 -16.77 -18.04 10.03
C LYS A 18 -17.11 -18.33 8.56
N TYR A 19 -16.10 -18.53 7.71
CA TYR A 19 -16.31 -18.51 6.25
C TYR A 19 -16.01 -19.81 5.50
N ALA A 20 -15.14 -20.71 6.01
CA ALA A 20 -14.56 -21.80 5.20
C ALA A 20 -15.57 -22.76 4.55
N ASN A 21 -16.64 -23.10 5.29
CA ASN A 21 -17.72 -23.97 4.82
C ASN A 21 -19.07 -23.24 4.92
N ASN A 22 -19.05 -21.91 4.80
CA ASN A 22 -20.24 -21.09 4.97
C ASN A 22 -20.32 -20.03 3.87
N HIS A 23 -20.82 -20.47 2.71
CA HIS A 23 -20.99 -19.62 1.54
C HIS A 23 -21.93 -18.44 1.84
N ASP A 24 -22.99 -18.65 2.62
CA ASP A 24 -23.93 -17.59 3.01
C ASP A 24 -23.24 -16.47 3.80
N GLU A 25 -22.30 -16.79 4.71
CA GLU A 25 -21.50 -15.77 5.40
C GLU A 25 -20.54 -15.03 4.46
N CYS A 26 -20.01 -15.71 3.44
CA CYS A 26 -19.21 -15.07 2.41
C CYS A 26 -20.05 -14.09 1.57
N VAL A 27 -21.24 -14.51 1.14
CA VAL A 27 -22.23 -13.67 0.47
C VAL A 27 -22.59 -12.47 1.32
N LYS A 28 -22.90 -12.66 2.61
CA LYS A 28 -23.20 -11.56 3.56
C LYS A 28 -22.03 -10.58 3.70
N TYR A 29 -20.79 -11.06 3.69
CA TYR A 29 -19.61 -10.20 3.74
C TYR A 29 -19.56 -9.24 2.54
N PHE A 30 -19.74 -9.75 1.32
CA PHE A 30 -19.73 -8.91 0.12
C PHE A 30 -21.03 -8.11 -0.07
N PHE A 31 -22.17 -8.63 0.39
CA PHE A 31 -23.44 -7.90 0.42
C PHE A 31 -23.31 -6.65 1.30
N LYS A 32 -22.79 -6.78 2.52
CA LYS A 32 -22.56 -5.64 3.42
C LYS A 32 -21.51 -4.67 2.87
N MET A 33 -20.56 -5.16 2.08
CA MET A 33 -19.59 -4.31 1.39
C MET A 33 -20.29 -3.44 0.32
N LYS A 34 -21.12 -4.05 -0.54
CA LYS A 34 -21.85 -3.34 -1.61
C LYS A 34 -22.95 -2.44 -1.07
N TRP A 35 -23.66 -2.89 -0.04
CA TRP A 35 -24.81 -2.21 0.57
C TRP A 35 -24.66 -2.11 2.10
N PRO A 36 -23.84 -1.17 2.61
CA PRO A 36 -23.58 -1.05 4.04
C PRO A 36 -24.81 -0.72 4.89
N VAL A 37 -25.83 -0.10 4.28
CA VAL A 37 -27.08 0.36 4.93
C VAL A 37 -28.30 -0.47 4.54
N GLY A 38 -28.11 -1.59 3.83
CA GLY A 38 -29.20 -2.39 3.27
C GLY A 38 -29.32 -2.22 1.75
N PHE A 39 -29.96 -3.21 1.11
CA PHE A 39 -30.10 -3.25 -0.34
C PHE A 39 -30.84 -2.02 -0.85
N TYR A 40 -30.34 -1.46 -1.94
CA TYR A 40 -31.09 -0.55 -2.80
C TYR A 40 -30.71 -0.84 -4.25
N CYS A 41 -31.70 -0.77 -5.13
CA CYS A 41 -31.47 -0.91 -6.56
C CYS A 41 -30.84 0.37 -7.11
N GLU A 42 -29.65 0.26 -7.68
CA GLU A 42 -28.93 1.38 -8.33
C GLU A 42 -29.68 1.98 -9.54
N LYS A 43 -30.71 1.29 -10.07
CA LYS A 43 -31.53 1.78 -11.20
C LYS A 43 -32.82 2.49 -10.80
N CYS A 44 -33.57 1.97 -9.83
CA CYS A 44 -34.90 2.50 -9.48
C CYS A 44 -35.07 2.90 -8.01
N GLY A 45 -34.05 2.68 -7.15
CA GLY A 45 -34.12 3.02 -5.73
C GLY A 45 -34.89 2.03 -4.85
N CYS A 46 -35.53 1.01 -5.42
CA CYS A 46 -36.23 -0.04 -4.66
C CYS A 46 -35.34 -0.71 -3.62
N THR A 47 -35.86 -0.91 -2.41
CA THR A 47 -35.14 -1.55 -1.29
C THR A 47 -35.43 -3.05 -1.14
N HIS A 48 -36.28 -3.61 -2.00
CA HIS A 48 -36.67 -5.02 -1.97
C HIS A 48 -36.01 -5.81 -3.10
N TYR A 49 -35.59 -7.04 -2.79
CA TYR A 49 -34.96 -7.94 -3.76
C TYR A 49 -35.42 -9.40 -3.63
N TYR A 50 -35.16 -10.19 -4.68
CA TYR A 50 -35.12 -11.64 -4.68
C TYR A 50 -33.67 -12.12 -4.77
N SER A 51 -33.30 -13.14 -3.99
CA SER A 51 -31.96 -13.73 -4.02
C SER A 51 -31.93 -14.93 -4.97
N ILE A 52 -31.07 -14.89 -5.99
CA ILE A 52 -30.86 -15.98 -6.93
C ILE A 52 -29.60 -16.73 -6.50
N LYS A 53 -29.78 -17.84 -5.78
CA LYS A 53 -28.69 -18.58 -5.12
C LYS A 53 -27.61 -19.10 -6.08
N ARG A 54 -27.97 -19.50 -7.31
CA ARG A 54 -27.04 -20.15 -8.25
C ARG A 54 -25.93 -19.22 -8.77
N GLY A 55 -26.02 -17.91 -8.55
CA GLY A 55 -25.00 -16.96 -9.02
C GLY A 55 -24.71 -15.82 -8.05
N ASP A 56 -25.16 -15.92 -6.80
CA ASP A 56 -25.06 -14.84 -5.80
C ASP A 56 -25.58 -13.50 -6.33
N VAL A 57 -26.70 -13.55 -7.06
CA VAL A 57 -27.32 -12.40 -7.74
C VAL A 57 -28.52 -11.92 -6.96
N PHE A 58 -28.64 -10.59 -6.84
CA PHE A 58 -29.73 -9.92 -6.16
C PHE A 58 -30.59 -9.19 -7.19
N GLN A 59 -31.80 -9.68 -7.43
CA GLN A 59 -32.70 -9.12 -8.41
C GLN A 59 -33.68 -8.16 -7.74
N CYS A 60 -33.74 -6.91 -8.22
CA CYS A 60 -34.73 -5.93 -7.76
C CYS A 60 -36.15 -6.44 -7.99
N LYS A 61 -37.04 -6.31 -6.98
CA LYS A 61 -38.44 -6.74 -7.10
C LYS A 61 -39.27 -5.87 -8.05
N GLU A 62 -38.86 -4.63 -8.27
CA GLU A 62 -39.63 -3.64 -9.02
C GLU A 62 -39.21 -3.61 -10.50
N CYS A 63 -37.96 -3.25 -10.78
CA CYS A 63 -37.48 -3.12 -12.16
C CYS A 63 -36.83 -4.39 -12.74
N GLY A 64 -36.74 -5.48 -11.96
CA GLY A 64 -36.12 -6.74 -12.40
C GLY A 64 -34.60 -6.67 -12.62
N HIS A 65 -33.94 -5.53 -12.34
CA HIS A 65 -32.51 -5.40 -12.53
C HIS A 65 -31.70 -6.30 -11.60
N GLN A 66 -30.69 -6.97 -12.15
CA GLN A 66 -29.83 -7.91 -11.44
C GLN A 66 -28.53 -7.24 -10.99
N HIS A 67 -28.23 -7.36 -9.70
CA HIS A 67 -27.01 -6.86 -9.09
C HIS A 67 -26.10 -8.02 -8.69
N TYR A 68 -24.84 -7.97 -9.15
CA TYR A 68 -23.79 -8.88 -8.68
C TYR A 68 -22.97 -8.20 -7.57
N LEU A 69 -22.54 -9.00 -6.60
CA LEU A 69 -21.87 -8.52 -5.39
C LEU A 69 -20.56 -7.75 -5.65
N LEU A 70 -19.81 -8.16 -6.67
CA LEU A 70 -18.49 -7.60 -6.98
C LEU A 70 -18.51 -6.60 -8.14
N SER A 71 -19.67 -6.37 -8.77
CA SER A 71 -19.81 -5.39 -9.86
C SER A 71 -19.35 -4.00 -9.42
N ASN A 72 -18.70 -3.29 -10.33
CA ASN A 72 -18.13 -1.96 -10.13
C ASN A 72 -17.01 -1.89 -9.08
N THR A 73 -16.41 -3.03 -8.72
CA THR A 73 -15.25 -3.09 -7.81
C THR A 73 -14.00 -3.60 -8.51
N ILE A 74 -12.84 -3.50 -7.86
CA ILE A 74 -11.60 -4.11 -8.33
C ILE A 74 -11.74 -5.61 -8.59
N PHE A 75 -12.71 -6.29 -7.96
CA PHE A 75 -12.95 -7.73 -8.10
C PHE A 75 -14.11 -8.08 -9.04
N GLN A 76 -14.57 -7.16 -9.88
CA GLN A 76 -15.69 -7.38 -10.81
C GLN A 76 -15.57 -8.69 -11.63
N ASP A 77 -14.38 -8.98 -12.17
CA ASP A 77 -14.15 -10.18 -12.99
C ASP A 77 -13.57 -11.35 -12.19
N ASN A 78 -13.86 -11.42 -10.88
CA ASN A 78 -13.34 -12.47 -10.01
C ASN A 78 -13.93 -13.84 -10.36
N LYS A 79 -13.05 -14.85 -10.42
CA LYS A 79 -13.40 -16.26 -10.66
C LYS A 79 -13.10 -17.17 -9.47
N LEU A 80 -12.51 -16.63 -8.40
CA LEU A 80 -12.30 -17.39 -7.17
C LEU A 80 -13.62 -17.57 -6.44
N ASP A 81 -13.78 -18.67 -5.71
CA ASP A 81 -14.85 -18.76 -4.72
C ASP A 81 -14.69 -17.64 -3.68
N LEU A 82 -15.82 -17.21 -3.11
CA LEU A 82 -15.86 -16.05 -2.22
C LEU A 82 -15.02 -16.28 -0.96
N TYR A 83 -14.90 -17.53 -0.48
CA TYR A 83 -14.07 -17.85 0.67
C TYR A 83 -12.58 -17.66 0.37
N LYS A 84 -12.05 -18.21 -0.73
CA LYS A 84 -10.66 -18.00 -1.16
C LYS A 84 -10.35 -16.53 -1.38
N LEU A 85 -11.29 -15.76 -1.93
CA LEU A 85 -11.11 -14.31 -2.07
C LEU A 85 -11.00 -13.63 -0.70
N ILE A 86 -11.90 -13.94 0.24
CA ILE A 86 -11.87 -13.41 1.63
C ILE A 86 -10.58 -13.80 2.34
N LEU A 87 -10.23 -15.09 2.32
CA LEU A 87 -9.04 -15.65 2.96
C LEU A 87 -7.77 -15.02 2.38
N GLY A 88 -7.67 -14.92 1.05
CA GLY A 88 -6.50 -14.34 0.40
C GLY A 88 -6.30 -12.87 0.74
N MET A 89 -7.38 -12.09 0.77
CA MET A 89 -7.31 -10.70 1.23
C MET A 89 -6.92 -10.62 2.70
N TYR A 90 -7.51 -11.46 3.57
CA TYR A 90 -7.17 -11.49 4.98
C TYR A 90 -5.68 -11.80 5.20
N LEU A 91 -5.16 -12.88 4.60
CA LEU A 91 -3.75 -13.28 4.72
C LEU A 91 -2.83 -12.15 4.25
N PHE A 92 -3.09 -11.63 3.05
CA PHE A 92 -2.24 -10.61 2.46
C PHE A 92 -2.20 -9.33 3.30
N PHE A 93 -3.37 -8.84 3.73
CA PHE A 93 -3.44 -7.58 4.43
C PHE A 93 -3.02 -7.69 5.92
N THR A 94 -3.14 -8.86 6.54
CA THR A 94 -2.75 -9.06 7.95
C THR A 94 -1.28 -9.41 8.13
N ALA A 95 -0.58 -9.88 7.09
CA ALA A 95 0.85 -10.14 7.09
C ALA A 95 1.66 -8.87 7.42
N ASN A 96 2.42 -8.84 8.52
CA ASN A 96 3.07 -7.59 8.93
C ASN A 96 4.29 -7.21 8.05
N LYS A 97 5.01 -8.19 7.50
CA LYS A 97 6.22 -7.96 6.69
C LYS A 97 5.94 -8.01 5.18
N GLY A 98 4.98 -8.84 4.78
CA GLY A 98 4.68 -9.12 3.38
C GLY A 98 4.23 -10.58 3.23
N LEU A 99 3.69 -10.91 2.06
CA LEU A 99 3.33 -12.27 1.67
C LEU A 99 3.64 -12.43 0.18
N SER A 100 4.45 -13.44 -0.17
CA SER A 100 4.79 -13.68 -1.57
C SER A 100 3.59 -14.28 -2.33
N ALA A 101 3.59 -14.13 -3.66
CA ALA A 101 2.54 -14.73 -4.48
C ALA A 101 2.59 -16.26 -4.51
N ILE A 102 3.77 -16.86 -4.28
CA ILE A 102 3.94 -18.32 -4.21
C ILE A 102 3.32 -18.84 -2.90
N GLU A 103 3.65 -18.23 -1.77
CA GLU A 103 3.04 -18.59 -0.48
C GLU A 103 1.51 -18.44 -0.55
N LEU A 104 1.01 -17.31 -1.07
CA LEU A 104 -0.43 -17.11 -1.21
C LEU A 104 -1.09 -18.14 -2.14
N ALA A 105 -0.39 -18.57 -3.20
CA ALA A 105 -0.89 -19.60 -4.11
C ALA A 105 -1.06 -20.95 -3.38
N ASN A 106 -0.09 -21.30 -2.54
CA ASN A 106 -0.12 -22.53 -1.74
C ASN A 106 -1.24 -22.48 -0.68
N GLU A 107 -1.32 -21.39 0.09
CA GLU A 107 -2.33 -21.20 1.14
C GLU A 107 -3.77 -21.23 0.61
N LEU A 108 -4.00 -20.84 -0.64
CA LEU A 108 -5.32 -20.82 -1.27
C LEU A 108 -5.59 -22.00 -2.20
N GLU A 109 -4.60 -22.85 -2.45
CA GLU A 109 -4.65 -23.92 -3.45
C GLU A 109 -5.12 -23.38 -4.81
N ILE A 110 -4.41 -22.36 -5.31
CA ILE A 110 -4.68 -21.75 -6.62
C ILE A 110 -3.39 -21.65 -7.42
N ASN A 111 -3.51 -21.47 -8.74
CA ASN A 111 -2.32 -21.26 -9.55
C ASN A 111 -1.64 -19.91 -9.20
N TYR A 112 -0.32 -19.89 -9.41
CA TYR A 112 0.53 -18.73 -9.15
C TYR A 112 0.04 -17.45 -9.85
N LYS A 113 -0.44 -17.53 -11.09
CA LYS A 113 -0.88 -16.36 -11.87
C LYS A 113 -2.10 -15.69 -11.23
N THR A 114 -3.02 -16.49 -10.66
CA THR A 114 -4.18 -15.99 -9.93
C THR A 114 -3.77 -15.34 -8.61
N ALA A 115 -2.88 -15.99 -7.84
CA ALA A 115 -2.35 -15.42 -6.60
C ALA A 115 -1.60 -14.11 -6.84
N LEU A 116 -0.76 -14.03 -7.88
CA LEU A 116 -0.03 -12.82 -8.26
C LEU A 116 -1.00 -11.68 -8.62
N LEU A 117 -2.08 -11.97 -9.35
CA LEU A 117 -3.11 -10.97 -9.67
C LEU A 117 -3.83 -10.49 -8.41
N LEU A 118 -4.15 -11.40 -7.48
CA LEU A 118 -4.75 -11.06 -6.20
C LEU A 118 -3.83 -10.16 -5.37
N CYS A 119 -2.54 -10.52 -5.23
CA CYS A 119 -1.54 -9.68 -4.57
C CYS A 119 -1.47 -8.27 -5.18
N ARG A 120 -1.44 -8.17 -6.52
CA ARG A 120 -1.43 -6.86 -7.21
C ARG A 120 -2.69 -6.05 -6.92
N LYS A 121 -3.88 -6.65 -6.98
CA LYS A 121 -5.14 -5.96 -6.64
C LYS A 121 -5.14 -5.51 -5.17
N CYS A 122 -4.65 -6.33 -4.24
CA CYS A 122 -4.51 -5.93 -2.84
C CYS A 122 -3.55 -4.73 -2.67
N ARG A 123 -2.39 -4.72 -3.37
CA ARG A 123 -1.47 -3.57 -3.36
C ARG A 123 -2.11 -2.30 -3.94
N ILE A 124 -2.92 -2.42 -4.98
CA ILE A 124 -3.68 -1.29 -5.54
C ILE A 124 -4.68 -0.76 -4.50
N LEU A 125 -5.43 -1.63 -3.82
CA LEU A 125 -6.32 -1.23 -2.73
C LEU A 125 -5.56 -0.53 -1.59
N MET A 126 -4.38 -1.03 -1.22
CA MET A 126 -3.51 -0.41 -0.23
C MET A 126 -3.04 0.99 -0.67
N SER A 127 -2.63 1.14 -1.93
CA SER A 127 -2.23 2.43 -2.51
C SER A 127 -3.39 3.43 -2.52
N GLN A 128 -4.57 3.02 -2.98
CA GLN A 128 -5.78 3.84 -3.00
C GLN A 128 -6.22 4.25 -1.59
N SER A 129 -6.13 3.35 -0.61
CA SER A 129 -6.44 3.66 0.79
C SER A 129 -5.53 4.73 1.39
N ASN A 130 -4.30 4.87 0.90
CA ASN A 130 -3.30 5.81 1.42
C ASN A 130 -3.15 7.08 0.56
N SER A 131 -3.77 7.13 -0.63
CA SER A 131 -3.49 8.15 -1.64
C SER A 131 -3.81 9.57 -1.17
N GLU A 132 -4.92 9.72 -0.45
CA GLU A 132 -5.43 10.98 0.12
C GLU A 132 -4.73 11.38 1.42
N LYS A 133 -3.95 10.49 2.04
CA LYS A 133 -3.27 10.80 3.30
C LYS A 133 -2.13 11.80 3.03
N ILE A 134 -2.24 12.98 3.60
CA ILE A 134 -1.17 13.97 3.70
C ILE A 134 -0.55 13.87 5.10
N LEU A 135 0.78 13.99 5.18
CA LEU A 135 1.50 14.08 6.44
C LEU A 135 1.22 15.43 7.08
N ASP A 136 0.76 15.36 8.32
CA ASP A 136 0.37 16.54 9.09
C ASP A 136 0.91 16.38 10.53
N SER A 137 2.18 16.74 10.69
CA SER A 137 2.89 16.76 11.97
C SER A 137 3.81 17.97 12.05
N PHE A 138 4.23 18.34 13.27
CA PHE A 138 5.22 19.40 13.48
C PHE A 138 6.63 18.97 13.09
N PHE A 139 6.92 17.67 13.12
CA PHE A 139 8.25 17.12 12.83
C PHE A 139 8.18 16.11 11.70
N TYR A 140 9.16 16.21 10.80
CA TYR A 140 9.38 15.29 9.70
C TYR A 140 10.84 14.85 9.64
N GLU A 141 11.07 13.65 9.13
CA GLU A 141 12.36 13.11 8.73
C GLU A 141 12.26 12.73 7.24
N ALA A 142 13.26 13.05 6.43
CA ALA A 142 13.29 12.61 5.04
C ALA A 142 14.69 12.28 4.54
N ASP A 143 14.74 11.32 3.63
CA ASP A 143 15.96 10.90 2.92
C ASP A 143 15.60 10.23 1.59
N VAL A 144 16.55 10.18 0.67
CA VAL A 144 16.50 9.39 -0.55
C VAL A 144 17.27 8.09 -0.34
N ALA A 145 16.54 6.99 -0.38
CA ALA A 145 17.08 5.64 -0.30
C ALA A 145 17.15 4.99 -1.69
N TYR A 146 17.96 3.95 -1.81
CA TYR A 146 18.25 3.28 -3.08
C TYR A 146 17.99 1.77 -2.94
N ILE A 147 17.29 1.19 -3.91
CA ILE A 147 16.97 -0.24 -3.94
C ILE A 147 17.47 -0.90 -5.22
N GLY A 148 18.03 -2.11 -5.10
CA GLY A 148 18.70 -2.81 -6.20
C GLY A 148 20.20 -2.92 -6.01
N SER A 149 20.85 -3.64 -6.91
CA SER A 149 22.28 -3.94 -6.84
C SER A 149 23.13 -2.71 -7.22
N LYS A 150 24.23 -2.49 -6.49
CA LYS A 150 25.29 -1.59 -6.93
C LYS A 150 25.94 -2.20 -8.19
N SER A 151 26.30 -1.38 -9.17
CA SER A 151 27.08 -1.83 -10.33
C SER A 151 28.42 -2.42 -9.86
N LYS A 152 28.89 -3.48 -10.54
CA LYS A 152 30.15 -4.17 -10.21
C LYS A 152 31.41 -3.47 -10.75
N GLU A 153 31.27 -2.37 -11.49
CA GLU A 153 32.40 -1.68 -12.09
C GLU A 153 32.92 -0.58 -11.15
N GLU A 154 34.15 -0.75 -10.65
CA GLU A 154 34.78 0.09 -9.61
C GLU A 154 35.08 1.54 -10.04
N HIS A 155 34.90 1.92 -11.31
CA HIS A 155 35.42 3.18 -11.85
C HIS A 155 34.44 4.08 -12.60
N LYS A 156 33.12 3.87 -12.47
CA LYS A 156 32.11 4.81 -12.98
C LYS A 156 31.26 5.39 -11.85
N GLN A 157 31.85 6.27 -11.05
CA GLN A 157 31.04 7.23 -10.28
C GLN A 157 30.29 8.12 -11.28
N GLY A 158 28.99 7.85 -11.48
CA GLY A 158 28.08 8.75 -12.20
C GLY A 158 27.38 8.19 -13.44
N VAL A 159 27.64 6.95 -13.89
CA VAL A 159 26.94 6.37 -15.06
C VAL A 159 26.42 4.95 -14.75
N ALA A 160 25.08 4.85 -14.71
CA ALA A 160 24.25 3.64 -14.58
C ALA A 160 24.48 2.77 -13.32
N THR A 161 24.06 3.27 -12.16
CA THR A 161 23.66 2.36 -11.07
C THR A 161 22.33 1.71 -11.44
N GLU A 162 22.22 0.38 -11.34
CA GLU A 162 20.92 -0.33 -11.42
C GLU A 162 20.00 0.00 -10.24
N GLN A 163 20.52 0.74 -9.26
CA GLN A 163 19.78 1.15 -8.09
C GLN A 163 18.70 2.16 -8.46
N GLN A 164 17.49 1.85 -8.04
CA GLN A 164 16.33 2.71 -8.18
C GLN A 164 16.22 3.60 -6.94
N PRO A 165 16.35 4.93 -7.06
CA PRO A 165 16.09 5.82 -5.94
C PRO A 165 14.60 5.87 -5.61
N PHE A 166 14.32 6.00 -4.31
CA PHE A 166 13.00 6.26 -3.78
C PHE A 166 13.11 7.20 -2.57
N LEU A 167 12.22 8.18 -2.55
CA LEU A 167 12.11 9.16 -1.49
C LEU A 167 11.31 8.58 -0.34
N VAL A 168 11.80 8.81 0.87
CA VAL A 168 11.20 8.38 2.13
C VAL A 168 10.93 9.62 2.97
N MET A 169 9.69 9.80 3.39
CA MET A 169 9.31 10.89 4.29
C MET A 169 8.49 10.34 5.44
N LEU A 170 8.94 10.59 6.66
CA LEU A 170 8.34 10.13 7.90
C LEU A 170 7.85 11.33 8.70
N SER A 171 6.63 11.24 9.20
CA SER A 171 6.11 12.15 10.22
C SER A 171 6.34 11.59 11.61
N THR A 172 6.68 12.46 12.55
CA THR A 172 7.04 12.10 13.92
C THR A 172 6.40 13.04 14.94
N ASP A 173 6.29 12.57 16.18
CA ASP A 173 5.84 13.35 17.35
C ASP A 173 6.94 13.43 18.41
N LYS A 174 6.80 14.41 19.31
CA LYS A 174 7.69 14.66 20.46
C LYS A 174 9.17 14.71 20.01
N GLU A 175 9.45 15.61 19.08
CA GLU A 175 10.80 15.86 18.56
C GLU A 175 11.47 14.57 18.02
N ASN A 176 10.87 13.95 17.00
CA ASN A 176 11.37 12.74 16.34
C ASN A 176 11.34 11.45 17.16
N LYS A 177 10.82 11.45 18.40
CA LYS A 177 10.84 10.22 19.23
C LYS A 177 9.81 9.18 18.85
N TYR A 178 8.69 9.58 18.22
CA TYR A 178 7.60 8.66 17.92
C TYR A 178 7.20 8.72 16.44
N PRO A 179 7.48 7.68 15.65
CA PRO A 179 7.15 7.67 14.24
C PRO A 179 5.65 7.47 14.06
N LYS A 180 5.02 8.21 13.14
CA LYS A 180 3.56 8.27 12.94
C LYS A 180 3.13 7.71 11.60
N PHE A 181 3.35 8.46 10.54
CA PHE A 181 2.96 8.10 9.18
C PHE A 181 4.14 8.25 8.22
N LEU A 182 4.25 7.31 7.30
CA LEU A 182 5.28 7.21 6.30
C LEU A 182 4.70 7.53 4.92
N LYS A 183 5.53 8.11 4.05
CA LYS A 183 5.30 8.28 2.63
C LYS A 183 6.51 7.79 1.83
N LEU A 184 6.25 6.96 0.82
CA LEU A 184 7.26 6.36 -0.04
C LEU A 184 6.95 6.65 -1.50
N MET A 185 7.96 6.99 -2.29
CA MET A 185 7.77 7.22 -3.73
C MET A 185 9.04 6.92 -4.51
N PRO A 186 8.98 6.07 -5.54
CA PRO A 186 10.11 5.94 -6.46
C PRO A 186 10.26 7.23 -7.25
N VAL A 187 11.51 7.66 -7.44
CA VAL A 187 11.84 8.87 -8.20
C VAL A 187 12.81 8.50 -9.30
N ALA A 188 12.74 9.17 -10.46
CA ALA A 188 13.69 8.92 -11.54
C ALA A 188 15.11 9.22 -11.09
N VAL A 189 15.32 10.45 -10.62
CA VAL A 189 16.60 10.97 -10.13
C VAL A 189 16.43 11.58 -8.74
N ASP A 190 17.47 11.44 -7.92
CA ASP A 190 17.67 12.23 -6.69
C ASP A 190 18.01 13.68 -7.09
N SER A 191 16.96 14.49 -7.25
CA SER A 191 17.08 15.90 -7.64
C SER A 191 16.19 16.78 -6.78
N THR A 192 16.62 18.02 -6.55
CA THR A 192 15.87 19.04 -5.80
C THR A 192 14.44 19.20 -6.31
N ASN A 193 14.25 19.25 -7.64
CA ASN A 193 12.93 19.43 -8.24
C ASN A 193 11.97 18.27 -7.90
N ASN A 194 12.45 17.02 -7.97
CA ASN A 194 11.64 15.85 -7.65
C ASN A 194 11.28 15.80 -6.16
N ILE A 195 12.25 16.10 -5.28
CA ILE A 195 12.05 16.13 -3.83
C ILE A 195 11.03 17.20 -3.44
N VAL A 196 11.22 18.45 -3.91
CA VAL A 196 10.30 19.55 -3.64
C VAL A 196 8.89 19.21 -4.12
N ARG A 197 8.75 18.68 -5.34
CA ARG A 197 7.47 18.28 -5.91
C ARG A 197 6.77 17.20 -5.09
N PHE A 198 7.50 16.18 -4.64
CA PHE A 198 6.91 15.12 -3.82
C PHE A 198 6.49 15.62 -2.44
N ILE A 199 7.41 16.26 -1.73
CA ILE A 199 7.19 16.71 -0.35
C ILE A 199 6.03 17.71 -0.30
N SER A 200 5.98 18.66 -1.23
CA SER A 200 4.88 19.64 -1.32
C SER A 200 3.50 19.01 -1.58
N LYS A 201 3.44 17.81 -2.18
CA LYS A 201 2.18 17.09 -2.43
C LYS A 201 1.79 16.15 -1.28
N LYS A 202 2.73 15.80 -0.40
CA LYS A 202 2.57 14.71 0.57
C LYS A 202 2.69 15.15 2.02
N ALA A 203 3.08 16.39 2.28
CA ALA A 203 3.12 16.96 3.61
C ALA A 203 2.62 18.41 3.63
N ILE A 204 2.04 18.81 4.74
CA ILE A 204 1.78 20.23 5.01
C ILE A 204 3.12 20.89 5.35
N LEU A 205 3.43 21.99 4.66
CA LEU A 205 4.67 22.76 4.79
C LEU A 205 4.37 24.12 5.40
N SER A 206 5.15 24.50 6.40
CA SER A 206 5.12 25.82 7.03
C SER A 206 6.41 26.02 7.86
N LYS A 207 6.73 27.27 8.21
CA LYS A 207 7.90 27.57 9.06
C LYS A 207 7.79 27.06 10.50
N GLU A 208 6.57 26.75 10.96
CA GLU A 208 6.34 26.12 12.26
C GLU A 208 6.72 24.64 12.29
N ARG A 209 6.89 24.02 11.11
CA ARG A 209 7.24 22.61 10.97
C ARG A 209 8.72 22.46 10.70
N ILE A 210 9.29 21.36 11.21
CA ILE A 210 10.72 21.06 11.10
C ILE A 210 10.91 19.82 10.23
N LEU A 211 11.69 19.96 9.16
CA LEU A 211 12.16 18.84 8.33
C LEU A 211 13.60 18.52 8.67
N ASN A 212 13.86 17.30 9.14
CA ASN A 212 15.19 16.80 9.44
C ASN A 212 15.70 15.94 8.28
N THR A 213 16.93 16.20 7.84
CA THR A 213 17.62 15.44 6.78
C THR A 213 19.08 15.19 7.16
N ASP A 214 19.80 14.45 6.31
CA ASP A 214 21.16 13.97 6.53
C ASP A 214 22.27 14.91 6.01
N GLY A 215 21.92 16.14 5.66
CA GLY A 215 22.85 17.10 5.05
C GLY A 215 22.85 17.11 3.52
N LYS A 216 22.02 16.30 2.85
CA LYS A 216 21.89 16.34 1.38
C LYS A 216 21.40 17.67 0.85
N THR A 217 22.14 18.22 -0.11
CA THR A 217 21.84 19.51 -0.76
C THR A 217 20.54 19.50 -1.57
N THR A 218 20.06 18.34 -1.99
CA THR A 218 18.81 18.19 -2.75
C THR A 218 17.57 18.61 -1.95
N PHE A 219 17.65 18.69 -0.62
CA PHE A 219 16.58 19.21 0.24
C PHE A 219 16.60 20.74 0.41
N LEU A 220 17.66 21.45 0.00
CA LEU A 220 17.78 22.91 0.18
C LEU A 220 16.66 23.69 -0.52
N GLY A 221 16.09 23.15 -1.60
CA GLY A 221 14.94 23.74 -2.30
C GLY A 221 13.63 23.79 -1.49
N LEU A 222 13.63 23.26 -0.26
CA LEU A 222 12.50 23.36 0.69
C LEU A 222 12.73 24.40 1.78
N ALA A 223 13.92 25.01 1.86
CA ALA A 223 14.29 25.91 2.95
C ALA A 223 13.39 27.16 3.01
N ASP A 224 12.77 27.58 1.92
CA ASP A 224 11.77 28.66 1.87
C ASP A 224 10.39 28.23 2.43
N LYS A 225 10.04 26.95 2.32
CA LYS A 225 8.70 26.40 2.65
C LYS A 225 8.58 25.80 4.05
N ILE A 226 9.68 25.32 4.61
CA ILE A 226 9.72 24.64 5.91
C ILE A 226 11.01 24.97 6.67
N THR A 227 11.01 24.82 8.00
CA THR A 227 12.24 24.95 8.77
C THR A 227 13.10 23.71 8.55
N LEU A 228 14.16 23.85 7.76
CA LEU A 228 15.04 22.76 7.37
C LEU A 228 16.21 22.61 8.36
N LYS A 229 16.34 21.43 8.97
CA LYS A 229 17.51 21.01 9.75
C LYS A 229 18.28 19.94 8.97
N SER A 230 19.25 20.40 8.18
CA SER A 230 20.01 19.58 7.22
C SER A 230 21.50 19.58 7.55
N GLU A 231 21.85 18.89 8.63
CA GLU A 231 23.25 18.69 9.07
C GLU A 231 23.64 17.23 8.84
N LYS A 232 24.93 16.98 8.62
CA LYS A 232 25.47 15.63 8.47
C LYS A 232 25.18 14.79 9.71
N ILE A 233 24.64 13.60 9.51
CA ILE A 233 24.30 12.66 10.58
C ILE A 233 25.42 11.65 10.77
N LEU A 234 25.81 11.43 12.04
CA LEU A 234 26.69 10.32 12.44
C LEU A 234 25.81 9.12 12.79
N TYR A 235 25.71 8.18 11.85
CA TYR A 235 24.81 7.02 11.97
C TYR A 235 25.27 5.98 13.00
N ASP A 236 26.52 6.08 13.48
CA ASP A 236 27.05 5.21 14.53
C ASP A 236 26.54 5.59 15.93
N GLU A 237 25.94 6.79 16.07
CA GLU A 237 25.32 7.21 17.33
C GLU A 237 23.93 6.56 17.51
N GLU A 238 23.70 5.90 18.65
CA GLU A 238 22.46 5.15 18.92
C GLU A 238 21.18 5.98 18.78
N ASN A 239 21.23 7.27 19.12
CA ASN A 239 20.06 8.17 19.14
C ASN A 239 20.19 9.33 18.14
N HIS A 240 20.79 9.06 16.98
CA HIS A 240 20.90 10.06 15.93
C HIS A 240 19.52 10.57 15.46
N ARG A 241 19.47 11.81 14.96
CA ARG A 241 18.22 12.55 14.66
C ARG A 241 17.27 11.87 13.65
N LEU A 242 17.78 10.95 12.85
CA LEU A 242 17.05 10.21 11.80
C LEU A 242 16.89 8.72 12.15
N TYR A 243 17.00 8.35 13.42
CA TYR A 243 17.02 6.95 13.87
C TYR A 243 15.86 6.13 13.30
N TRP A 244 14.63 6.63 13.44
CA TRP A 244 13.45 5.90 12.97
C TRP A 244 13.40 5.79 11.45
N LEU A 245 13.74 6.86 10.73
CA LEU A 245 13.81 6.82 9.27
C LEU A 245 14.84 5.77 8.80
N ASN A 246 16.03 5.72 9.41
CA ASN A 246 17.07 4.75 9.08
C ASN A 246 16.62 3.31 9.32
N VAL A 247 16.04 3.03 10.50
CA VAL A 247 15.46 1.71 10.82
C VAL A 247 14.40 1.31 9.79
N LEU A 248 13.49 2.22 9.44
CA LEU A 248 12.44 1.95 8.46
C LEU A 248 13.00 1.71 7.05
N ILE A 249 14.00 2.46 6.62
CA ILE A 249 14.66 2.25 5.33
C ILE A 249 15.30 0.86 5.28
N GLY A 250 15.99 0.46 6.34
CA GLY A 250 16.57 -0.89 6.48
C GLY A 250 15.50 -1.98 6.38
N ASP A 251 14.43 -1.86 7.16
CA ASP A 251 13.31 -2.81 7.16
C ASP A 251 12.64 -2.93 5.78
N ILE A 252 12.40 -1.80 5.10
CA ILE A 252 11.79 -1.78 3.77
C ILE A 252 12.67 -2.53 2.76
N LYS A 253 13.98 -2.24 2.73
CA LYS A 253 14.93 -2.90 1.84
C LYS A 253 15.00 -4.40 2.10
N ASN A 254 15.04 -4.79 3.38
CA ASN A 254 15.08 -6.19 3.80
C ASN A 254 13.79 -6.93 3.44
N ASN A 255 12.62 -6.34 3.68
CA ASN A 255 11.34 -6.94 3.30
C ASN A 255 11.24 -7.11 1.78
N ILE A 256 11.60 -6.08 1.01
CA ILE A 256 11.53 -6.12 -0.45
C ILE A 256 12.46 -7.20 -1.02
N THR A 257 13.72 -7.20 -0.59
CA THR A 257 14.75 -8.12 -1.09
C THR A 257 14.51 -9.55 -0.62
N GLY A 258 14.09 -9.70 0.63
CA GLY A 258 13.96 -11.00 1.30
C GLY A 258 12.66 -11.74 1.06
N ILE A 259 11.52 -11.06 0.87
CA ILE A 259 10.22 -11.74 0.72
C ILE A 259 9.85 -11.99 -0.73
N TYR A 260 10.10 -11.00 -1.61
CA TYR A 260 9.53 -11.06 -2.95
C TYR A 260 10.51 -11.51 -4.02
N HIS A 261 11.82 -11.33 -3.81
CA HIS A 261 12.93 -11.66 -4.72
C HIS A 261 12.72 -11.21 -6.18
N GLY A 262 13.59 -10.34 -6.71
CA GLY A 262 13.56 -10.00 -8.15
C GLY A 262 12.39 -9.09 -8.56
N ILE A 263 12.01 -8.12 -7.71
CA ILE A 263 11.07 -7.07 -8.09
C ILE A 263 11.67 -6.21 -9.20
N THR A 264 10.92 -6.04 -10.28
CA THR A 264 11.28 -5.15 -11.39
C THR A 264 11.03 -3.70 -11.02
N LYS A 265 11.77 -2.76 -11.62
CA LYS A 265 11.53 -1.32 -11.46
C LYS A 265 10.06 -0.99 -11.77
N ARG A 266 9.50 -1.55 -12.86
CA ARG A 266 8.08 -1.51 -13.20
C ARG A 266 7.12 -1.75 -12.03
N ASP A 267 7.32 -2.79 -11.23
CA ASP A 267 6.37 -3.15 -10.17
C ASP A 267 6.67 -2.44 -8.83
N LEU A 268 7.83 -1.76 -8.69
CA LEU A 268 8.30 -1.16 -7.44
C LEU A 268 7.31 -0.22 -6.74
N PRO A 269 6.56 0.67 -7.44
CA PRO A 269 5.59 1.52 -6.77
C PRO A 269 4.55 0.74 -5.96
N LEU A 270 4.12 -0.44 -6.44
CA LEU A 270 3.15 -1.26 -5.71
C LEU A 270 3.74 -1.82 -4.41
N PHE A 271 5.02 -2.18 -4.41
CA PHE A 271 5.70 -2.71 -3.22
C PHE A 271 6.02 -1.62 -2.21
N LEU A 272 6.45 -0.43 -2.66
CA LEU A 272 6.62 0.72 -1.76
C LEU A 272 5.28 1.12 -1.14
N ASN A 273 4.19 1.17 -1.92
CA ASN A 273 2.85 1.43 -1.38
C ASN A 273 2.38 0.36 -0.39
N GLU A 274 2.75 -0.91 -0.59
CA GLU A 274 2.49 -1.99 0.38
C GLU A 274 3.18 -1.71 1.71
N GLN A 275 4.48 -1.39 1.69
CA GLN A 275 5.25 -1.08 2.90
C GLN A 275 4.73 0.18 3.60
N GLU A 276 4.41 1.23 2.83
CA GLU A 276 3.78 2.46 3.33
C GLU A 276 2.46 2.15 4.05
N TRP A 277 1.59 1.36 3.41
CA TRP A 277 0.29 0.99 3.96
C TRP A 277 0.44 0.19 5.24
N ARG A 278 1.30 -0.83 5.26
CA ARG A 278 1.54 -1.68 6.44
C ARG A 278 2.05 -0.86 7.62
N PHE A 279 3.00 0.05 7.39
CA PHE A 279 3.47 0.95 8.42
C PHE A 279 2.33 1.84 8.93
N ASN A 280 1.61 2.54 8.04
CA ASN A 280 0.54 3.47 8.39
C ASN A 280 -0.66 2.79 9.09
N HIS A 281 -0.84 1.49 8.89
CA HIS A 281 -1.93 0.71 9.44
C HIS A 281 -1.53 -0.22 10.59
N ARG A 282 -0.29 -0.13 11.09
CA ARG A 282 0.29 -1.02 12.12
C ARG A 282 -0.48 -1.11 13.44
N TYR A 283 -1.34 -0.12 13.73
CA TYR A 283 -2.23 -0.09 14.89
C TYR A 283 -3.70 -0.41 14.55
N THR A 284 -3.97 -1.00 13.38
CA THR A 284 -5.31 -1.51 13.05
C THR A 284 -5.55 -2.82 13.79
N GLY A 285 -6.50 -2.82 14.73
CA GLY A 285 -6.93 -4.01 15.48
C GLY A 285 -7.98 -4.85 14.76
N LYS A 286 -8.94 -5.40 15.52
CA LYS A 286 -9.99 -6.33 15.06
C LYS A 286 -10.86 -5.85 13.89
N ASN A 287 -10.96 -4.55 13.62
CA ASN A 287 -11.79 -3.99 12.53
C ASN A 287 -11.18 -4.14 11.12
N PHE A 288 -10.31 -5.11 10.94
CA PHE A 288 -9.52 -5.25 9.72
C PHE A 288 -10.39 -5.62 8.52
N MET A 289 -11.27 -6.61 8.67
CA MET A 289 -12.18 -7.03 7.60
C MET A 289 -13.14 -5.91 7.17
N ASN A 290 -13.62 -5.11 8.13
CA ASN A 290 -14.45 -3.93 7.82
C ASN A 290 -13.68 -2.87 7.00
N LYS A 291 -12.37 -2.71 7.23
CA LYS A 291 -11.54 -1.84 6.39
C LYS A 291 -11.39 -2.38 4.97
N ILE A 292 -11.17 -3.68 4.81
CA ILE A 292 -11.10 -4.32 3.49
C ILE A 292 -12.41 -4.07 2.72
N GLN A 293 -13.58 -4.22 3.35
CA GLN A 293 -14.87 -3.90 2.71
C GLN A 293 -14.89 -2.46 2.17
N LYS A 294 -14.47 -1.48 2.99
CA LYS A 294 -14.41 -0.07 2.58
C LYS A 294 -13.45 0.14 1.40
N TYR A 295 -12.33 -0.56 1.37
CA TYR A 295 -11.35 -0.45 0.28
C TYR A 295 -11.94 -1.01 -1.02
N ILE A 296 -12.61 -2.16 -0.97
CA ILE A 296 -13.26 -2.75 -2.14
C ILE A 296 -14.38 -1.82 -2.63
N LEU A 297 -15.22 -1.31 -1.73
CA LEU A 297 -16.34 -0.43 -2.09
C LEU A 297 -15.88 0.86 -2.78
N LYS A 298 -14.75 1.46 -2.34
CA LYS A 298 -14.18 2.67 -2.94
C LYS A 298 -13.36 2.39 -4.20
N SER A 299 -13.14 1.13 -4.56
CA SER A 299 -12.32 0.76 -5.71
C SER A 299 -13.12 0.79 -7.01
N HIS A 300 -12.41 0.71 -8.14
CA HIS A 300 -13.00 0.64 -9.47
C HIS A 300 -12.55 -0.64 -10.19
N PRO A 301 -13.29 -1.09 -11.22
CA PRO A 301 -12.86 -2.21 -12.05
C PRO A 301 -11.44 -2.02 -12.56
N CYS A 302 -10.57 -2.97 -12.24
CA CYS A 302 -9.16 -2.94 -12.65
C CYS A 302 -8.77 -4.32 -13.21
N PRO A 303 -9.12 -4.62 -14.48
CA PRO A 303 -8.80 -5.90 -15.09
C PRO A 303 -7.28 -6.06 -15.23
N LYS A 304 -6.81 -7.31 -15.33
CA LYS A 304 -5.37 -7.63 -15.43
C LYS A 304 -4.65 -6.81 -16.51
N LYS A 305 -5.29 -6.64 -17.68
CA LYS A 305 -4.75 -5.86 -18.80
C LYS A 305 -4.53 -4.40 -18.40
N ALA A 306 -5.52 -3.77 -17.76
CA ALA A 306 -5.41 -2.39 -17.31
C ALA A 306 -4.30 -2.20 -16.27
N ILE A 307 -4.14 -3.15 -15.33
CA ILE A 307 -3.04 -3.12 -14.35
C ILE A 307 -1.68 -3.15 -15.07
N ILE A 308 -1.48 -4.07 -16.01
CA ILE A 308 -0.22 -4.20 -16.74
C ILE A 308 0.06 -2.94 -17.57
N THR A 309 -0.94 -2.41 -18.27
CA THR A 309 -0.82 -1.18 -19.05
C THR A 309 -0.44 -0.01 -18.16
N ALA A 310 -1.10 0.18 -17.01
CA ALA A 310 -0.79 1.27 -16.08
C ALA A 310 0.65 1.16 -15.54
N LEU A 311 1.10 -0.04 -15.19
CA LEU A 311 2.46 -0.28 -14.71
C LEU A 311 3.51 0.05 -15.78
N ASN A 312 3.33 -0.44 -17.01
CA ASN A 312 4.23 -0.14 -18.12
C ASN A 312 4.26 1.36 -18.46
N LEU A 313 3.11 2.04 -18.44
CA LEU A 313 3.04 3.48 -18.68
C LEU A 313 3.70 4.29 -17.56
N SER A 314 3.66 3.80 -16.32
CA SER A 314 4.22 4.50 -15.17
C SER A 314 5.74 4.37 -15.07
N GLU A 315 6.31 3.25 -15.54
CA GLU A 315 7.73 2.93 -15.36
C GLU A 315 8.69 4.03 -15.84
N PRO A 316 8.54 4.63 -17.03
CA PRO A 316 9.47 5.67 -17.49
C PRO A 316 9.49 6.94 -16.63
N TYR A 317 8.47 7.18 -15.81
CA TYR A 317 8.40 8.38 -14.95
C TYR A 317 9.28 8.28 -13.70
N TYR A 318 9.72 7.08 -13.34
CA TYR A 318 10.54 6.87 -12.16
C TYR A 318 11.69 5.88 -12.36
N ALA A 319 11.71 5.08 -13.42
CA ALA A 319 12.86 4.28 -13.78
C ALA A 319 13.77 5.10 -14.70
N HIS A 320 15.06 5.16 -14.39
CA HIS A 320 16.05 5.56 -15.37
C HIS A 320 15.98 4.60 -16.56
N VAL A 321 15.59 5.12 -17.72
CA VAL A 321 15.80 4.44 -18.99
C VAL A 321 17.25 4.70 -19.35
N SER A 322 18.10 3.67 -19.26
CA SER A 322 19.38 3.68 -19.95
C SER A 322 19.04 3.68 -21.43
N ASP A 323 19.20 4.80 -22.12
CA ASP A 323 19.20 4.77 -23.58
C ASP A 323 20.43 3.97 -24.01
N GLY A 324 20.17 2.79 -24.60
CA GLY A 324 21.04 2.06 -25.54
C GLY A 324 22.44 1.70 -25.10
#